data_AF-A0A6N3HG04-F1
#
_entry.id   AF-A0A6N3HG04-F1
#
_cell.length_a   1.000
_cell.length_b   1.000
_cell.length_c   1.000
_cell.angle_alpha   90.00
_cell.angle_beta   90.00
_cell.angle_gamma   90.00
#
_symmetry.space_group_name_H-M   'P 1'
#
loop_
_entity.id
_entity.type
_entity.pdbx_description
1 polymer ?
#
loop_
_entity_poly.entity_id
_entity_poly.type
_entity_poly.pdbx_seq_one_letter_code
_entity_poly.pdbx_strand_id
1 'polypeptide(L)'
;MAIYTRTGDAGTTALFSGQRVSKTHPRVETYGTLDELNSALSLCACAVRAPQSQPILEAIQLRIFWFSAELATESEAPSPKQRYVGSEDIAALEQAIDNAMAVVPDVHSFVLPGRSESASRLHFARTLARKAERRLVELNEQVNVRQVLMRYINRLSDCLYALARLEDHLAHQEKVITEVAARYRAATQPLTAKANAASLSFHELHQLAKAALTYADAINVPVVISVVDAQGIGMLSWRMPGALLVSSELAPKKAWTAVAMKSATHELSDAVQPGRPLYGLDTHMEGKVVTFGGGYPLWRDGEIIGGLGISGGSVEQDMDIAQTAIAAINMGKK
;
A
#
# COMPACT_ATOMS: atom_id res chain seq x y z
N MET A 1 -16.13 22.24 41.94
CA MET A 1 -16.86 21.42 42.93
C MET A 1 -16.06 20.14 43.13
N ALA A 2 -15.83 19.69 44.37
CA ALA A 2 -15.13 18.41 44.58
C ALA A 2 -15.99 17.25 44.06
N ILE A 3 -15.38 16.28 43.38
CA ILE A 3 -16.08 15.15 42.76
C ILE A 3 -16.69 14.22 43.84
N TYR A 4 -16.02 14.04 44.97
CA TYR A 4 -16.52 13.23 46.08
C TYR A 4 -17.17 14.11 47.16
N THR A 5 -18.41 13.76 47.57
CA THR A 5 -19.17 14.51 48.59
C THR A 5 -19.39 13.72 49.89
N ARG A 6 -19.05 12.42 49.93
CA ARG A 6 -19.32 11.46 51.04
C ARG A 6 -20.79 11.26 51.41
N THR A 7 -21.71 12.00 50.80
CA THR A 7 -23.16 11.87 51.06
C THR A 7 -23.73 10.52 50.65
N GLY A 8 -23.03 9.73 49.84
CA GLY A 8 -23.45 8.41 49.38
C GLY A 8 -22.87 7.23 50.16
N ASP A 9 -22.09 7.47 51.23
CA ASP A 9 -21.33 6.42 51.93
C ASP A 9 -22.26 5.43 52.68
N ALA A 10 -23.45 5.86 53.08
CA ALA A 10 -24.47 5.02 53.69
C ALA A 10 -25.27 4.18 52.67
N GLY A 11 -24.82 4.08 51.40
CA GLY A 11 -25.47 3.25 50.38
C GLY A 11 -26.69 3.87 49.68
N THR A 12 -26.98 5.16 49.92
CA THR A 12 -28.07 5.90 49.25
C THR A 12 -27.53 6.94 48.28
N THR A 13 -28.36 7.38 47.33
CA THR A 13 -28.03 8.43 46.35
C THR A 13 -29.25 9.33 46.09
N ALA A 14 -29.03 10.56 45.65
CA ALA A 14 -30.11 11.46 45.25
C ALA A 14 -30.43 11.29 43.76
N LEU A 15 -31.72 11.20 43.42
CA LEU A 15 -32.22 11.33 42.05
C LEU A 15 -32.16 12.80 41.60
N PHE A 16 -32.44 13.06 40.32
CA PHE A 16 -32.46 14.42 39.79
C PHE A 16 -33.54 15.30 40.47
N SER A 17 -34.62 14.68 40.98
CA SER A 17 -35.65 15.36 41.77
C SER A 17 -35.20 15.76 43.19
N GLY A 18 -34.02 15.31 43.64
CA GLY A 18 -33.52 15.50 45.00
C GLY A 18 -33.97 14.43 45.99
N GLN A 19 -34.90 13.55 45.62
CA GLN A 19 -35.30 12.41 46.44
C GLN A 19 -34.12 11.43 46.62
N ARG A 20 -33.92 10.94 47.85
CA ARG A 20 -32.90 9.94 48.14
C ARG A 20 -33.45 8.52 48.05
N VAL A 21 -32.76 7.67 47.32
CA VAL A 21 -33.08 6.25 47.12
C VAL A 21 -31.87 5.36 47.43
N SER A 22 -32.11 4.07 47.66
CA SER A 22 -31.01 3.09 47.73
C SER A 22 -30.24 3.06 46.41
N LYS A 23 -28.92 2.86 46.45
CA LYS A 23 -28.12 2.65 45.23
C LYS A 23 -28.51 1.39 44.45
N THR A 24 -29.20 0.45 45.10
CA THR A 24 -29.75 -0.77 44.48
C THR A 24 -31.17 -0.58 43.92
N HIS A 25 -31.74 0.62 44.00
CA HIS A 25 -33.08 0.90 43.52
C HIS A 25 -33.17 0.63 41.99
N PRO A 26 -34.24 0.02 41.45
CA PRO A 26 -34.34 -0.36 40.03
C PRO A 26 -34.05 0.78 39.05
N ARG A 27 -34.49 2.00 39.39
CA ARG A 27 -34.18 3.22 38.63
C ARG A 27 -32.67 3.47 38.52
N VAL A 28 -31.94 3.35 39.64
CA VAL A 28 -30.49 3.54 39.72
C VAL A 28 -29.75 2.45 38.94
N GLU A 29 -30.16 1.21 39.10
CA GLU A 29 -29.62 0.07 38.35
C GLU A 29 -29.82 0.25 36.83
N THR A 30 -30.98 0.77 36.41
CA THR A 30 -31.30 0.96 34.98
C THR A 30 -30.43 2.01 34.34
N TYR A 31 -30.40 3.24 34.86
CA TYR A 31 -29.55 4.30 34.27
C TYR A 31 -28.05 4.02 34.50
N GLY A 32 -27.69 3.30 35.56
CA GLY A 32 -26.32 2.82 35.79
C GLY A 32 -25.88 1.80 34.74
N THR A 33 -26.77 0.87 34.35
CA THR A 33 -26.51 -0.06 33.24
C THR A 33 -26.42 0.67 31.89
N LEU A 34 -27.20 1.73 31.69
CA LEU A 34 -27.07 2.59 30.52
C LEU A 34 -25.73 3.34 30.49
N ASP A 35 -25.21 3.77 31.65
CA ASP A 35 -23.89 4.39 31.76
C ASP A 35 -22.74 3.40 31.47
N GLU A 36 -22.89 2.14 31.92
CA GLU A 36 -21.99 1.03 31.57
C GLU A 36 -21.99 0.80 30.05
N LEU A 37 -23.18 0.77 29.42
CA LEU A 37 -23.31 0.71 27.96
C LEU A 37 -22.65 1.91 27.29
N ASN A 38 -22.89 3.12 27.77
CA ASN A 38 -22.34 4.35 27.18
C ASN A 38 -20.81 4.36 27.22
N SER A 39 -20.23 3.87 28.30
CA SER A 39 -18.78 3.68 28.45
C SER A 39 -18.24 2.65 27.46
N ALA A 40 -18.96 1.54 27.26
CA ALA A 40 -18.60 0.54 26.25
C ALA A 40 -18.71 1.08 24.81
N LEU A 41 -19.65 1.98 24.54
CA LEU A 41 -19.76 2.65 23.24
C LEU A 41 -18.56 3.56 22.96
N SER A 42 -17.98 4.23 23.97
CA SER A 42 -16.71 4.95 23.79
C SER A 42 -15.60 4.03 23.30
N LEU A 43 -15.49 2.83 23.89
CA LEU A 43 -14.53 1.81 23.46
C LEU A 43 -14.78 1.34 22.03
N CYS A 44 -16.04 1.30 21.59
CA CYS A 44 -16.40 1.00 20.21
C CYS A 44 -15.99 2.15 19.28
N ALA A 45 -16.33 3.40 19.62
CA ALA A 45 -16.04 4.59 18.81
C ALA A 45 -14.54 4.77 18.55
N CYS A 46 -13.67 4.39 19.51
CA CYS A 46 -12.22 4.41 19.31
C CYS A 46 -11.69 3.28 18.41
N ALA A 47 -12.43 2.20 18.23
CA ALA A 47 -11.95 0.99 17.53
C ALA A 47 -12.52 0.82 16.13
N VAL A 48 -13.73 1.33 15.86
CA VAL A 48 -14.40 1.23 14.56
C VAL A 48 -13.56 1.86 13.45
N ARG A 49 -13.59 1.23 12.28
CA ARG A 49 -12.82 1.67 11.10
C ARG A 49 -13.71 2.26 10.02
N ALA A 50 -14.98 1.88 9.95
CA ALA A 50 -15.87 2.45 8.93
C ALA A 50 -16.13 3.93 9.23
N PRO A 51 -15.95 4.85 8.27
CA PRO A 51 -16.08 6.29 8.49
C PRO A 51 -17.46 6.71 9.04
N GLN A 52 -18.51 5.98 8.67
CA GLN A 52 -19.87 6.24 9.14
C GLN A 52 -20.14 5.72 10.56
N SER A 53 -19.40 4.73 11.05
CA SER A 53 -19.68 4.09 12.35
C SER A 53 -19.46 5.03 13.53
N GLN A 54 -18.35 5.79 13.53
CA GLN A 54 -18.00 6.66 14.66
C GLN A 54 -19.04 7.77 14.91
N PRO A 55 -19.47 8.56 13.90
CA PRO A 55 -20.51 9.57 14.10
C PRO A 55 -21.85 8.99 14.60
N ILE A 56 -22.21 7.78 14.13
CA ILE A 56 -23.41 7.08 14.58
C ILE A 56 -23.29 6.73 16.06
N LEU A 57 -22.15 6.18 16.49
CA LEU A 57 -21.90 5.82 17.89
C LEU A 57 -21.92 7.06 18.79
N GLU A 58 -21.25 8.15 18.42
CA GLU A 58 -21.27 9.41 19.19
C GLU A 58 -22.70 9.97 19.32
N ALA A 59 -23.49 9.88 18.24
CA ALA A 59 -24.89 10.26 18.28
C ALA A 59 -25.67 9.39 19.28
N ILE A 60 -25.48 8.07 19.27
CA ILE A 60 -26.10 7.14 20.24
C ILE A 60 -25.67 7.48 21.68
N GLN A 61 -24.40 7.78 21.92
CA GLN A 61 -23.91 8.12 23.26
C GLN A 61 -24.62 9.34 23.84
N LEU A 62 -24.81 10.39 23.03
CA LEU A 62 -25.57 11.57 23.45
C LEU A 62 -27.04 11.24 23.73
N ARG A 63 -27.63 10.30 22.98
CA ARG A 63 -29.04 9.88 23.14
C ARG A 63 -29.21 9.08 24.43
N ILE A 64 -28.24 8.21 24.75
CA ILE A 64 -28.19 7.50 26.03
C ILE A 64 -28.05 8.47 27.19
N PHE A 65 -27.29 9.56 27.05
CA PHE A 65 -27.22 10.59 28.08
C PHE A 65 -28.59 11.22 28.38
N TRP A 66 -29.35 11.60 27.34
CA TRP A 66 -30.72 12.12 27.50
C TRP A 66 -31.70 11.08 28.04
N PHE A 67 -31.57 9.83 27.59
CA PHE A 67 -32.33 8.69 28.11
C PHE A 67 -32.09 8.54 29.62
N SER A 68 -30.84 8.48 30.06
CA SER A 68 -30.50 8.37 31.48
C SER A 68 -31.00 9.55 32.31
N ALA A 69 -30.92 10.78 31.77
CA ALA A 69 -31.45 11.97 32.44
C ALA A 69 -32.97 11.92 32.66
N GLU A 70 -33.71 11.42 31.67
CA GLU A 70 -35.14 11.18 31.81
C GLU A 70 -35.44 10.14 32.89
N LEU A 71 -34.74 9.00 32.87
CA LEU A 71 -34.92 7.97 33.90
C LEU A 71 -34.52 8.44 35.30
N ALA A 72 -33.60 9.40 35.43
CA ALA A 72 -33.22 9.99 36.71
C ALA A 72 -34.27 10.98 37.27
N THR A 73 -35.28 11.33 36.48
CA THR A 73 -36.32 12.31 36.83
C THR A 73 -37.65 11.60 37.14
N GLU A 74 -38.43 12.11 38.11
CA GLU A 74 -39.73 11.55 38.48
C GLU A 74 -40.91 12.11 37.66
N SER A 75 -40.72 13.20 36.92
CA SER A 75 -41.76 13.78 36.06
C SER A 75 -42.07 12.82 34.91
N GLU A 76 -43.28 12.26 34.91
CA GLU A 76 -43.78 11.39 33.84
C GLU A 76 -44.00 12.13 32.51
N ALA A 77 -44.03 13.47 32.53
CA ALA A 77 -44.28 14.31 31.36
C ALA A 77 -43.00 15.02 30.87
N PRO A 78 -42.70 14.99 29.55
CA PRO A 78 -41.61 15.74 28.95
C PRO A 78 -41.77 17.26 29.13
N SER A 79 -40.69 17.95 29.51
CA SER A 79 -40.64 19.41 29.60
C SER A 79 -40.16 20.04 28.28
N PRO A 80 -40.75 21.15 27.79
CA PRO A 80 -40.27 21.81 26.56
C PRO A 80 -38.82 22.31 26.62
N LYS A 81 -38.23 22.38 27.82
CA LYS A 81 -36.87 22.90 28.06
C LYS A 81 -35.79 21.82 27.98
N GLN A 82 -36.15 20.55 27.78
CA GLN A 82 -35.21 19.42 27.76
C GLN A 82 -35.33 18.64 26.45
N ARG A 83 -34.22 18.07 25.99
CA ARG A 83 -34.19 17.17 24.83
C ARG A 83 -34.46 15.75 25.31
N TYR A 84 -35.36 15.06 24.61
CA TYR A 84 -35.75 13.68 24.90
C TYR A 84 -35.52 12.80 23.68
N VAL A 85 -35.35 11.51 23.92
CA VAL A 85 -35.38 10.50 22.85
C VAL A 85 -36.77 10.47 22.23
N GLY A 86 -36.81 10.58 20.91
CA GLY A 86 -38.04 10.63 20.11
C GLY A 86 -38.09 9.55 19.02
N SER A 87 -39.18 9.56 18.25
CA SER A 87 -39.38 8.63 17.13
C SER A 87 -38.34 8.85 16.02
N GLU A 88 -37.82 10.07 15.87
CA GLU A 88 -36.76 10.39 14.92
C GLU A 88 -35.45 9.69 15.26
N ASP A 89 -35.15 9.48 16.54
CA ASP A 89 -33.93 8.78 16.97
C ASP A 89 -34.05 7.27 16.68
N ILE A 90 -35.26 6.71 16.74
CA ILE A 90 -35.53 5.32 16.33
C ILE A 90 -35.35 5.18 14.81
N ALA A 91 -35.92 6.09 14.03
CA ALA A 91 -35.78 6.10 12.57
C ALA A 91 -34.31 6.23 12.14
N ALA A 92 -33.49 7.00 12.88
CA ALA A 92 -32.06 7.10 12.63
C ALA A 92 -31.32 5.77 12.88
N LEU A 93 -31.72 5.00 13.91
CA LEU A 93 -31.18 3.66 14.15
C LEU A 93 -31.57 2.69 13.03
N GLU A 94 -32.83 2.72 12.59
CA GLU A 94 -33.33 1.88 11.49
C GLU A 94 -32.60 2.19 10.19
N GLN A 95 -32.42 3.46 9.86
CA GLN A 95 -31.63 3.87 8.69
C GLN A 95 -30.17 3.40 8.78
N ALA A 96 -29.56 3.45 9.96
CA ALA A 96 -28.20 2.95 10.16
C ALA A 96 -28.12 1.43 9.97
N ILE A 97 -29.13 0.68 10.44
CA ILE A 97 -29.25 -0.76 10.23
C ILE A 97 -29.34 -1.05 8.73
N ASP A 98 -30.26 -0.41 8.02
CA ASP A 98 -30.48 -0.63 6.60
C ASP A 98 -29.22 -0.35 5.78
N ASN A 99 -28.54 0.77 6.06
CA ASN A 99 -27.29 1.15 5.39
C ASN A 99 -26.16 0.14 5.65
N ALA A 100 -26.02 -0.34 6.89
CA ALA A 100 -25.00 -1.32 7.24
C ALA A 100 -25.28 -2.69 6.62
N MET A 101 -26.54 -3.13 6.64
CA MET A 101 -26.92 -4.43 6.13
C MET A 101 -26.92 -4.50 4.60
N ALA A 102 -27.15 -3.38 3.89
CA ALA A 102 -27.13 -3.32 2.43
C ALA A 102 -25.78 -3.71 1.79
N VAL A 103 -24.67 -3.58 2.54
CA VAL A 103 -23.32 -3.91 2.04
C VAL A 103 -22.78 -5.24 2.57
N VAL A 104 -23.40 -5.80 3.60
CA VAL A 104 -22.94 -7.04 4.23
C VAL A 104 -23.62 -8.24 3.55
N PRO A 105 -22.89 -9.33 3.26
CA PRO A 105 -23.50 -10.54 2.73
C PRO A 105 -24.57 -11.13 3.64
N ASP A 106 -25.61 -11.68 3.03
CA ASP A 106 -26.66 -12.43 3.74
C ASP A 106 -26.07 -13.62 4.48
N VAL A 107 -26.57 -13.84 5.69
CA VAL A 107 -26.19 -14.99 6.51
C VAL A 107 -27.43 -15.63 7.10
N HIS A 108 -27.59 -16.94 6.83
CA HIS A 108 -28.71 -17.75 7.31
C HIS A 108 -28.36 -18.63 8.52
N SER A 109 -27.19 -18.42 9.14
CA SER A 109 -26.71 -19.15 10.31
C SER A 109 -26.32 -18.20 11.44
N PHE A 110 -26.16 -18.73 12.66
CA PHE A 110 -25.59 -17.93 13.75
C PHE A 110 -24.18 -17.45 13.40
N VAL A 111 -23.90 -16.20 13.74
CA VAL A 111 -22.59 -15.57 13.56
C VAL A 111 -21.89 -15.52 14.90
N LEU A 112 -20.61 -15.93 14.93
CA LEU A 112 -19.77 -15.75 16.11
C LEU A 112 -19.61 -14.24 16.40
N PRO A 113 -19.69 -13.81 17.66
CA PRO A 113 -19.68 -12.39 17.99
C PRO A 113 -18.27 -11.79 17.84
N GLY A 114 -17.97 -11.38 16.61
CA GLY A 114 -16.76 -10.66 16.24
C GLY A 114 -15.67 -11.56 15.67
N ARG A 115 -15.07 -11.09 14.58
CA ARG A 115 -13.83 -11.61 13.97
C ARG A 115 -12.74 -10.55 13.89
N SER A 116 -13.11 -9.28 14.12
CA SER A 116 -12.22 -8.14 14.31
C SER A 116 -12.39 -7.52 15.71
N GLU A 117 -11.43 -6.69 16.12
CA GLU A 117 -11.49 -5.97 17.39
C GLU A 117 -12.72 -5.05 17.48
N SER A 118 -13.00 -4.29 16.43
CA SER A 118 -14.14 -3.36 16.39
C SER A 118 -15.48 -4.07 16.48
N ALA A 119 -15.67 -5.13 15.68
CA ALA A 119 -16.91 -5.93 15.71
C ALA A 119 -17.11 -6.63 17.06
N SER A 120 -16.04 -7.15 17.67
CA SER A 120 -16.10 -7.81 18.99
C SER A 120 -16.58 -6.83 20.07
N ARG A 121 -16.06 -5.60 20.07
CA ARG A 121 -16.49 -4.53 20.99
C ARG A 121 -17.95 -4.16 20.79
N LEU A 122 -18.40 -4.03 19.54
CA LEU A 122 -19.79 -3.74 19.20
C LEU A 122 -20.74 -4.86 19.64
N HIS A 123 -20.37 -6.13 19.44
CA HIS A 123 -21.14 -7.24 19.94
C HIS A 123 -21.19 -7.30 21.47
N PHE A 124 -20.11 -6.92 22.15
CA PHE A 124 -20.12 -6.76 23.61
C PHE A 124 -21.08 -5.65 24.05
N ALA A 125 -21.00 -4.47 23.45
CA ALA A 125 -21.93 -3.36 23.71
C ALA A 125 -23.39 -3.76 23.44
N ARG A 126 -23.65 -4.54 22.39
CA ARG A 126 -24.98 -5.10 22.11
C ARG A 126 -25.52 -5.95 23.26
N THR A 127 -24.68 -6.74 23.93
CA THR A 127 -25.13 -7.52 25.10
C THR A 127 -25.48 -6.62 26.29
N LEU A 128 -24.75 -5.51 26.47
CA LEU A 128 -25.04 -4.49 27.47
C LEU A 128 -26.34 -3.73 27.15
N ALA A 129 -26.61 -3.42 25.89
CA ALA A 129 -27.89 -2.84 25.47
C ALA A 129 -29.06 -3.76 25.82
N ARG A 130 -28.93 -5.07 25.55
CA ARG A 130 -29.93 -6.06 25.97
C ARG A 130 -30.02 -6.22 27.49
N LYS A 131 -28.94 -6.01 28.24
CA LYS A 131 -28.96 -5.98 29.71
C LYS A 131 -29.74 -4.76 30.21
N ALA A 132 -29.46 -3.58 29.67
CA ALA A 132 -30.19 -2.34 29.98
C ALA A 132 -31.67 -2.46 29.64
N GLU A 133 -32.01 -3.07 28.49
CA GLU A 133 -33.40 -3.38 28.10
C GLU A 133 -34.13 -4.19 29.17
N ARG A 134 -33.52 -5.27 29.68
CA ARG A 134 -34.13 -6.08 30.75
C ARG A 134 -34.34 -5.29 32.05
N ARG A 135 -33.39 -4.43 32.42
CA ARG A 135 -33.53 -3.54 33.59
C ARG A 135 -34.63 -2.51 33.41
N LEU A 136 -34.78 -2.00 32.20
CA LEU A 136 -35.85 -1.06 31.85
C LEU A 136 -37.23 -1.74 31.89
N VAL A 137 -37.34 -2.99 31.44
CA VAL A 137 -38.56 -3.80 31.57
C VAL A 137 -38.93 -3.97 33.04
N GLU A 138 -37.96 -4.36 33.89
CA GLU A 138 -38.14 -4.50 35.34
C GLU A 138 -38.58 -3.18 36.01
N LEU A 139 -37.99 -2.05 35.61
CA LEU A 139 -38.39 -0.73 36.08
C LEU A 139 -39.83 -0.37 35.64
N ASN A 140 -40.22 -0.74 34.42
CA ASN A 140 -41.53 -0.44 33.86
C ASN A 140 -42.69 -1.17 34.56
N GLU A 141 -42.41 -2.22 35.34
CA GLU A 141 -43.41 -2.87 36.20
C GLU A 141 -43.80 -2.01 37.41
N GLN A 142 -42.93 -1.08 37.82
CA GLN A 142 -43.09 -0.26 39.03
C GLN A 142 -43.40 1.20 38.73
N VAL A 143 -42.91 1.70 37.59
CA VAL A 143 -43.04 3.10 37.17
C VAL A 143 -43.44 3.13 35.71
N ASN A 144 -44.32 4.07 35.33
CA ASN A 144 -44.67 4.28 33.94
C ASN A 144 -43.48 4.84 33.13
N VAL A 145 -42.85 4.01 32.30
CA VAL A 145 -41.77 4.42 31.39
C VAL A 145 -42.34 4.73 30.00
N ARG A 146 -41.88 5.82 29.35
CA ARG A 146 -42.31 6.15 28.00
C ARG A 146 -41.98 5.02 27.02
N GLN A 147 -42.99 4.57 26.27
CA GLN A 147 -42.86 3.47 25.30
C GLN A 147 -41.84 3.73 24.17
N VAL A 148 -41.48 5.00 23.91
CA VAL A 148 -40.40 5.34 22.96
C VAL A 148 -39.04 4.83 23.44
N LEU A 149 -38.78 4.84 24.74
CA LEU A 149 -37.52 4.38 25.34
C LEU A 149 -37.36 2.87 25.23
N MET A 150 -38.45 2.13 25.46
CA MET A 150 -38.52 0.68 25.27
C MET A 150 -38.17 0.28 23.83
N ARG A 151 -38.79 0.97 22.85
CA ARG A 151 -38.52 0.73 21.42
C ARG A 151 -37.10 1.14 21.04
N TYR A 152 -36.59 2.24 21.58
CA TYR A 152 -35.25 2.73 21.29
C TYR A 152 -34.16 1.75 21.74
N ILE A 153 -34.19 1.25 22.98
CA ILE A 153 -33.16 0.33 23.48
C ILE A 153 -33.19 -1.02 22.75
N ASN A 154 -34.39 -1.50 22.40
CA ASN A 154 -34.58 -2.71 21.61
C ASN A 154 -33.92 -2.56 20.22
N ARG A 155 -34.26 -1.47 19.51
CA ARG A 155 -33.70 -1.17 18.19
C ARG A 155 -32.21 -0.86 18.22
N LEU A 156 -31.71 -0.27 19.30
CA LEU A 156 -30.29 -0.02 19.50
C LEU A 156 -29.49 -1.33 19.50
N SER A 157 -30.03 -2.39 20.11
CA SER A 157 -29.35 -3.69 20.11
C SER A 157 -29.22 -4.28 18.68
N ASP A 158 -30.20 -4.06 17.81
CA ASP A 158 -30.14 -4.45 16.40
C ASP A 158 -29.14 -3.58 15.62
N CYS A 159 -29.12 -2.27 15.88
CA CYS A 159 -28.16 -1.34 15.27
C CYS A 159 -26.71 -1.73 15.60
N LEU A 160 -26.42 -2.04 16.87
CA LEU A 160 -25.08 -2.50 17.28
C LEU A 160 -24.71 -3.84 16.62
N TYR A 161 -25.67 -4.73 16.36
CA TYR A 161 -25.43 -5.95 15.59
C TYR A 161 -25.09 -5.64 14.13
N ALA A 162 -25.85 -4.77 13.48
CA ALA A 162 -25.63 -4.39 12.08
C ALA A 162 -24.26 -3.71 11.89
N LEU A 163 -23.89 -2.79 12.78
CA LEU A 163 -22.57 -2.15 12.77
C LEU A 163 -21.45 -3.17 13.01
N ALA A 164 -21.62 -4.13 13.92
CA ALA A 164 -20.62 -5.17 14.15
C ALA A 164 -20.38 -6.01 12.89
N ARG A 165 -21.46 -6.37 12.19
CA ARG A 165 -21.42 -7.11 10.93
C ARG A 165 -20.70 -6.34 9.81
N LEU A 166 -20.96 -5.03 9.71
CA LEU A 166 -20.28 -4.13 8.78
C LEU A 166 -18.78 -4.08 9.04
N GLU A 167 -18.38 -3.87 10.29
CA GLU A 167 -16.98 -3.80 10.71
C GLU A 167 -16.21 -5.11 10.44
N ASP A 168 -16.83 -6.26 10.72
CA ASP A 168 -16.26 -7.57 10.38
C ASP A 168 -16.09 -7.76 8.88
N HIS A 169 -17.07 -7.31 8.09
CA HIS A 169 -17.01 -7.41 6.63
C HIS A 169 -15.85 -6.59 6.05
N LEU A 170 -15.71 -5.33 6.48
CA LEU A 170 -14.63 -4.45 6.02
C LEU A 170 -13.25 -4.97 6.44
N ALA A 171 -13.10 -5.42 7.68
CA ALA A 171 -11.85 -6.01 8.16
C ALA A 171 -11.48 -7.28 7.37
N HIS A 172 -12.47 -8.10 6.99
CA HIS A 172 -12.24 -9.27 6.16
C HIS A 172 -11.80 -8.88 4.73
N GLN A 173 -12.47 -7.92 4.10
CA GLN A 173 -12.08 -7.40 2.78
C GLN A 173 -10.65 -6.86 2.77
N GLU A 174 -10.28 -6.05 3.76
CA GLU A 174 -8.93 -5.50 3.91
C GLU A 174 -7.87 -6.61 4.00
N LYS A 175 -8.16 -7.67 4.79
CA LYS A 175 -7.27 -8.83 4.92
C LYS A 175 -7.09 -9.55 3.58
N VAL A 176 -8.19 -9.81 2.86
CA VAL A 176 -8.14 -10.48 1.54
C VAL A 176 -7.36 -9.64 0.54
N ILE A 177 -7.61 -8.33 0.47
CA ILE A 177 -6.89 -7.40 -0.42
C ILE A 177 -5.39 -7.44 -0.12
N THR A 178 -5.02 -7.36 1.16
CA THR A 178 -3.61 -7.39 1.59
C THR A 178 -2.92 -8.69 1.18
N GLU A 179 -3.59 -9.83 1.40
CA GLU A 179 -3.06 -11.15 1.05
C GLU A 179 -2.91 -11.33 -0.46
N VAL A 180 -3.91 -10.93 -1.25
CA VAL A 180 -3.85 -10.98 -2.71
C VAL A 180 -2.77 -10.05 -3.24
N ALA A 181 -2.67 -8.83 -2.73
CA ALA A 181 -1.63 -7.87 -3.14
C ALA A 181 -0.22 -8.36 -2.79
N ALA A 182 -0.06 -9.08 -1.68
CA ALA A 182 1.21 -9.70 -1.29
C ALA A 182 1.57 -10.85 -2.24
N ARG A 183 0.61 -11.74 -2.55
CA ARG A 183 0.81 -12.84 -3.52
C ARG A 183 1.11 -12.33 -4.91
N TYR A 184 0.38 -11.29 -5.36
CA TYR A 184 0.63 -10.65 -6.65
C TYR A 184 2.04 -10.07 -6.69
N ARG A 185 2.44 -9.27 -5.68
CA ARG A 185 3.81 -8.73 -5.61
C ARG A 185 4.89 -9.82 -5.57
N ALA A 186 4.66 -10.93 -4.88
CA ALA A 186 5.60 -12.05 -4.88
C ALA A 186 5.71 -12.74 -6.26
N ALA A 187 4.61 -12.84 -6.99
CA ALA A 187 4.56 -13.42 -8.33
C ALA A 187 5.06 -12.48 -9.43
N THR A 188 4.91 -11.16 -9.25
CA THR A 188 5.25 -10.13 -10.24
C THR A 188 6.48 -9.31 -9.88
N GLN A 189 7.10 -9.53 -8.72
CA GLN A 189 8.45 -9.05 -8.51
C GLN A 189 9.28 -9.67 -9.63
N PRO A 190 9.93 -8.86 -10.50
CA PRO A 190 11.02 -9.39 -11.29
C PRO A 190 11.93 -10.06 -10.27
N LEU A 191 12.38 -11.30 -10.53
CA LEU A 191 13.54 -11.86 -9.86
C LEU A 191 14.47 -10.68 -9.65
N THR A 192 14.66 -10.27 -8.39
CA THR A 192 15.56 -9.17 -8.07
C THR A 192 16.77 -9.45 -8.92
N ALA A 193 17.05 -8.58 -9.88
CA ALA A 193 18.26 -8.70 -10.66
C ALA A 193 19.31 -8.82 -9.57
N LYS A 194 19.84 -10.04 -9.36
CA LYS A 194 21.10 -10.22 -8.67
C LYS A 194 21.92 -9.13 -9.30
N ALA A 195 22.27 -8.09 -8.54
CA ALA A 195 23.05 -6.99 -9.06
C ALA A 195 24.16 -7.68 -9.86
N ASN A 196 24.07 -7.60 -11.19
CA ASN A 196 24.82 -8.52 -12.03
C ASN A 196 26.25 -8.10 -11.75
N ALA A 197 27.00 -8.93 -11.01
CA ALA A 197 28.45 -8.79 -10.92
C ALA A 197 29.05 -8.72 -12.36
N ALA A 198 28.30 -9.22 -13.34
CA ALA A 198 28.52 -9.18 -14.78
C ALA A 198 27.90 -7.97 -15.54
N SER A 199 27.56 -6.84 -14.91
CA SER A 199 27.09 -5.63 -15.63
C SER A 199 28.07 -4.48 -15.53
N LEU A 200 28.13 -3.64 -16.57
CA LEU A 200 28.95 -2.42 -16.59
C LEU A 200 28.34 -1.37 -15.66
N SER A 201 29.10 -0.95 -14.66
CA SER A 201 28.70 0.17 -13.79
C SER A 201 28.86 1.52 -14.51
N PHE A 202 28.13 2.54 -14.06
CA PHE A 202 28.28 3.90 -14.59
C PHE A 202 29.73 4.41 -14.46
N HIS A 203 30.42 4.06 -13.37
CA HIS A 203 31.81 4.45 -13.16
C HIS A 203 32.74 3.86 -14.24
N GLU A 204 32.55 2.59 -14.59
CA GLU A 204 33.33 1.90 -15.61
C GLU A 204 33.02 2.44 -17.01
N LEU A 205 31.74 2.70 -17.32
CA LEU A 205 31.34 3.35 -18.58
C LEU A 205 32.02 4.71 -18.74
N HIS A 206 32.02 5.52 -17.66
CA HIS A 206 32.64 6.84 -17.66
C HIS A 206 34.18 6.76 -17.79
N GLN A 207 34.83 5.81 -17.11
CA GLN A 207 36.28 5.60 -17.23
C GLN A 207 36.68 5.17 -18.65
N LEU A 208 35.96 4.20 -19.21
CA LEU A 208 36.17 3.71 -20.58
C LEU A 208 35.98 4.84 -21.60
N ALA A 209 34.90 5.61 -21.48
CA ALA A 209 34.65 6.76 -22.35
C ALA A 209 35.74 7.82 -22.24
N LYS A 210 36.11 8.19 -21.01
CA LYS A 210 37.15 9.20 -20.75
C LYS A 210 38.51 8.77 -21.32
N ALA A 211 38.90 7.52 -21.14
CA ALA A 211 40.17 7.00 -21.64
C ALA A 211 40.23 7.00 -23.17
N ALA A 212 39.16 6.54 -23.85
CA ALA A 212 39.06 6.60 -25.30
C ALA A 212 39.16 8.03 -25.83
N LEU A 213 38.38 8.96 -25.24
CA LEU A 213 38.35 10.36 -25.68
C LEU A 213 39.70 11.06 -25.47
N THR A 214 40.35 10.81 -24.32
CA THR A 214 41.66 11.39 -24.01
C THR A 214 42.72 10.92 -25.01
N TYR A 215 42.71 9.63 -25.38
CA TYR A 215 43.65 9.10 -26.36
C TYR A 215 43.36 9.60 -27.77
N ALA A 216 42.08 9.64 -28.16
CA ALA A 216 41.63 10.18 -29.45
C ALA A 216 42.05 11.66 -29.63
N ASP A 217 41.91 12.49 -28.59
CA ASP A 217 42.41 13.86 -28.58
C ASP A 217 43.94 13.91 -28.70
N ALA A 218 44.67 13.03 -28.02
CA ALA A 218 46.13 13.00 -28.05
C ALA A 218 46.71 12.66 -29.43
N ILE A 219 46.02 11.82 -30.21
CA ILE A 219 46.40 11.50 -31.60
C ILE A 219 45.71 12.41 -32.63
N ASN A 220 44.92 13.38 -32.17
CA ASN A 220 44.17 14.35 -32.98
C ASN A 220 43.22 13.69 -34.01
N VAL A 221 42.50 12.65 -33.57
CA VAL A 221 41.53 11.91 -34.39
C VAL A 221 40.15 11.99 -33.72
N PRO A 222 39.24 12.83 -34.21
CA PRO A 222 37.87 12.88 -33.69
C PRO A 222 37.10 11.59 -33.97
N VAL A 223 36.59 10.93 -32.92
CA VAL A 223 35.85 9.66 -33.04
C VAL A 223 34.45 9.70 -32.42
N VAL A 224 33.65 8.71 -32.78
CA VAL A 224 32.45 8.28 -32.05
C VAL A 224 32.80 7.09 -31.20
N ILE A 225 32.47 7.16 -29.92
CA ILE A 225 32.53 6.04 -28.98
C ILE A 225 31.11 5.56 -28.68
N SER A 226 30.89 4.25 -28.77
CA SER A 226 29.64 3.61 -28.38
C SER A 226 29.90 2.40 -27.49
N VAL A 227 29.08 2.25 -26.46
CA VAL A 227 29.10 1.10 -25.54
C VAL A 227 27.72 0.49 -25.49
N VAL A 228 27.65 -0.84 -25.59
CA VAL A 228 26.44 -1.65 -25.43
C VAL A 228 26.56 -2.60 -24.23
N ASP A 229 25.44 -3.00 -23.65
CA ASP A 229 25.40 -4.03 -22.60
C ASP A 229 25.60 -5.45 -23.19
N ALA A 230 25.61 -6.47 -22.34
CA ALA A 230 25.74 -7.88 -22.74
C ALA A 230 24.63 -8.38 -23.69
N GLN A 231 23.51 -7.64 -23.80
CA GLN A 231 22.39 -7.94 -24.69
C GLN A 231 22.47 -7.12 -26.00
N GLY A 232 23.51 -6.30 -26.17
CA GLY A 232 23.69 -5.43 -27.33
C GLY A 232 22.83 -4.16 -27.28
N ILE A 233 22.26 -3.79 -26.13
CA ILE A 233 21.49 -2.57 -25.96
C ILE A 233 22.44 -1.41 -25.69
N GLY A 234 22.28 -0.30 -26.42
CA GLY A 234 23.12 0.89 -26.26
C GLY A 234 23.04 1.48 -24.86
N MET A 235 24.18 1.61 -24.20
CA MET A 235 24.33 2.24 -22.88
C MET A 235 24.87 3.66 -22.99
N LEU A 236 25.84 3.88 -23.88
CA LEU A 236 26.48 5.16 -24.11
C LEU A 236 26.82 5.33 -25.59
N SER A 237 26.61 6.52 -26.13
CA SER A 237 27.16 6.92 -27.42
C SER A 237 27.54 8.39 -27.35
N TRP A 238 28.76 8.72 -27.74
CA TRP A 238 29.26 10.08 -27.78
C TRP A 238 30.04 10.33 -29.06
N ARG A 239 29.76 11.45 -29.72
CA ARG A 239 30.43 11.90 -30.93
C ARG A 239 31.29 13.11 -30.61
N MET A 240 32.60 12.99 -30.80
CA MET A 240 33.50 14.15 -30.72
C MET A 240 33.17 15.17 -31.82
N PRO A 241 33.28 16.48 -31.53
CA PRO A 241 33.23 17.50 -32.57
C PRO A 241 34.26 17.20 -33.67
N GLY A 242 33.84 17.24 -34.94
CA GLY A 242 34.70 16.96 -36.08
C GLY A 242 34.81 15.48 -36.48
N ALA A 243 34.18 14.55 -35.76
CA ALA A 243 34.13 13.14 -36.17
C ALA A 243 33.29 12.96 -37.44
N LEU A 244 33.70 12.01 -38.29
CA LEU A 244 32.98 11.67 -39.52
C LEU A 244 31.52 11.27 -39.21
N LEU A 245 30.56 11.75 -40.03
CA LEU A 245 29.13 11.47 -39.79
C LEU A 245 28.80 9.98 -39.82
N VAL A 246 29.45 9.22 -40.72
CA VAL A 246 29.29 7.76 -40.83
C VAL A 246 29.66 7.03 -39.54
N SER A 247 30.54 7.61 -38.72
CA SER A 247 30.95 7.02 -37.45
C SER A 247 29.81 6.92 -36.43
N SER A 248 28.78 7.77 -36.54
CA SER A 248 27.60 7.70 -35.66
C SER A 248 26.75 6.46 -35.94
N GLU A 249 26.85 5.88 -37.13
CA GLU A 249 26.21 4.61 -37.46
C GLU A 249 27.15 3.42 -37.22
N LEU A 250 28.44 3.59 -37.55
CA LEU A 250 29.41 2.50 -37.47
C LEU A 250 29.82 2.16 -36.04
N ALA A 251 30.06 3.14 -35.15
CA ALA A 251 30.51 2.83 -33.79
C ALA A 251 29.49 1.98 -32.99
N PRO A 252 28.17 2.28 -33.01
CA PRO A 252 27.18 1.41 -32.37
C PRO A 252 27.11 0.01 -32.99
N LYS A 253 27.21 -0.09 -34.33
CA LYS A 253 27.21 -1.39 -35.02
C LYS A 253 28.46 -2.21 -34.70
N LYS A 254 29.63 -1.60 -34.58
CA LYS A 254 30.88 -2.24 -34.13
C LYS A 254 30.74 -2.78 -32.70
N ALA A 255 30.22 -1.97 -31.78
CA ALA A 255 29.97 -2.37 -30.39
C ALA A 255 28.99 -3.55 -30.31
N TRP A 256 27.88 -3.47 -31.05
CA TRP A 256 26.88 -4.54 -31.13
C TRP A 256 27.44 -5.82 -31.74
N THR A 257 28.19 -5.70 -32.85
CA THR A 257 28.81 -6.84 -33.52
C THR A 257 29.74 -7.58 -32.58
N ALA A 258 30.50 -6.85 -31.76
CA ALA A 258 31.43 -7.46 -30.83
C ALA A 258 30.75 -8.34 -29.77
N VAL A 259 29.56 -7.93 -29.30
CA VAL A 259 28.72 -8.73 -28.40
C VAL A 259 28.07 -9.90 -29.15
N ALA A 260 27.44 -9.63 -30.29
CA ALA A 260 26.69 -10.62 -31.06
C ALA A 260 27.58 -11.77 -31.57
N MET A 261 28.79 -11.45 -32.02
CA MET A 261 29.75 -12.41 -32.57
C MET A 261 30.73 -12.92 -31.50
N LYS A 262 30.68 -12.38 -30.28
CA LYS A 262 31.59 -12.72 -29.17
C LYS A 262 33.07 -12.62 -29.54
N SER A 263 33.41 -11.67 -30.43
CA SER A 263 34.71 -11.56 -31.09
C SER A 263 34.96 -10.11 -31.50
N ALA A 264 36.23 -9.69 -31.58
CA ALA A 264 36.54 -8.34 -32.03
C ALA A 264 36.26 -8.20 -33.53
N THR A 265 35.76 -7.05 -33.97
CA THR A 265 35.23 -6.90 -35.34
C THR A 265 36.28 -7.12 -36.43
N HIS A 266 37.57 -6.86 -36.13
CA HIS A 266 38.67 -7.11 -37.05
C HIS A 266 38.96 -8.62 -37.27
N GLU A 267 38.66 -9.48 -36.29
CA GLU A 267 38.87 -10.93 -36.40
C GLU A 267 37.91 -11.57 -37.42
N LEU A 268 36.80 -10.89 -37.74
CA LEU A 268 35.83 -11.35 -38.73
C LEU A 268 36.31 -11.13 -40.17
N SER A 269 37.30 -10.23 -40.40
CA SER A 269 37.71 -9.77 -41.73
C SER A 269 38.09 -10.91 -42.67
N ASP A 270 38.83 -11.92 -42.17
CA ASP A 270 39.32 -13.05 -42.97
C ASP A 270 38.23 -14.07 -43.30
N ALA A 271 37.21 -14.18 -42.46
CA ALA A 271 36.12 -15.15 -42.61
C ALA A 271 35.08 -14.69 -43.63
N VAL A 272 35.01 -13.38 -43.89
CA VAL A 272 34.03 -12.74 -44.78
C VAL A 272 34.59 -12.41 -46.17
N GLN A 273 35.79 -12.88 -46.52
CA GLN A 273 36.36 -12.68 -47.86
C GLN A 273 35.70 -13.57 -48.92
N PRO A 274 35.71 -13.19 -50.21
CA PRO A 274 35.20 -14.04 -51.29
C PRO A 274 35.75 -15.47 -51.22
N GLY A 275 34.86 -16.46 -51.23
CA GLY A 275 35.21 -17.88 -51.13
C GLY A 275 35.44 -18.42 -49.70
N ARG A 276 35.21 -17.59 -48.66
CA ARG A 276 35.28 -18.01 -47.25
C ARG A 276 33.88 -18.27 -46.65
N PRO A 277 33.77 -19.03 -45.55
CA PRO A 277 32.49 -19.50 -45.04
C PRO A 277 31.46 -18.42 -44.65
N LEU A 278 31.90 -17.21 -44.31
CA LEU A 278 31.02 -16.11 -43.90
C LEU A 278 30.97 -14.97 -44.94
N TYR A 279 31.35 -15.23 -46.20
CA TYR A 279 31.24 -14.24 -47.27
C TYR A 279 29.80 -13.70 -47.38
N GLY A 280 29.65 -12.36 -47.38
CA GLY A 280 28.34 -11.69 -47.46
C GLY A 280 27.57 -11.58 -46.13
N LEU A 281 28.19 -11.91 -44.99
CA LEU A 281 27.57 -11.83 -43.66
C LEU A 281 26.99 -10.43 -43.36
N ASP A 282 27.72 -9.37 -43.68
CA ASP A 282 27.30 -7.98 -43.54
C ASP A 282 26.04 -7.68 -44.38
N THR A 283 25.99 -8.18 -45.62
CA THR A 283 24.84 -8.01 -46.53
C THR A 283 23.62 -8.78 -46.03
N HIS A 284 23.79 -10.02 -45.61
CA HIS A 284 22.71 -10.85 -45.06
C HIS A 284 22.14 -10.32 -43.74
N MET A 285 22.93 -9.55 -43.00
CA MET A 285 22.52 -8.88 -41.77
C MET A 285 22.08 -7.42 -42.01
N GLU A 286 21.74 -7.06 -43.24
CA GLU A 286 21.26 -5.70 -43.61
C GLU A 286 22.23 -4.59 -43.18
N GLY A 287 23.54 -4.86 -43.23
CA GLY A 287 24.59 -3.94 -42.82
C GLY A 287 24.66 -3.70 -41.31
N LYS A 288 24.06 -4.57 -40.48
CA LYS A 288 24.10 -4.49 -39.01
C LYS A 288 25.40 -5.03 -38.41
N VAL A 289 26.03 -6.00 -39.08
CA VAL A 289 27.33 -6.59 -38.69
C VAL A 289 28.47 -5.81 -39.35
N VAL A 290 29.45 -5.39 -38.56
CA VAL A 290 30.66 -4.70 -39.03
C VAL A 290 31.86 -5.63 -38.92
N THR A 291 32.53 -5.89 -40.04
CA THR A 291 33.58 -6.91 -40.18
C THR A 291 34.99 -6.32 -40.29
N PHE A 292 35.17 -5.08 -39.84
CA PHE A 292 36.46 -4.39 -39.80
C PHE A 292 36.65 -3.72 -38.43
N GLY A 293 37.90 -3.43 -38.06
CA GLY A 293 38.31 -3.12 -36.69
C GLY A 293 37.68 -1.87 -36.05
N GLY A 294 37.78 -1.83 -34.72
CA GLY A 294 37.23 -0.77 -33.85
C GLY A 294 36.14 -1.25 -32.89
N GLY A 295 35.65 -2.49 -33.03
CA GLY A 295 34.71 -3.11 -32.09
C GLY A 295 35.35 -4.23 -31.26
N TYR A 296 35.12 -4.24 -29.95
CA TYR A 296 35.69 -5.22 -29.01
C TYR A 296 34.66 -5.66 -27.95
N PRO A 297 34.59 -6.98 -27.65
CA PRO A 297 33.79 -7.48 -26.54
C PRO A 297 34.49 -7.13 -25.21
N LEU A 298 33.70 -6.77 -24.21
CA LEU A 298 34.15 -6.49 -22.86
C LEU A 298 33.90 -7.72 -21.99
N TRP A 299 34.98 -8.31 -21.47
CA TRP A 299 34.94 -9.55 -20.69
C TRP A 299 35.18 -9.30 -19.20
N ARG A 300 34.44 -10.00 -18.34
CA ARG A 300 34.69 -10.11 -16.90
C ARG A 300 34.38 -11.53 -16.47
N ASP A 301 35.33 -12.17 -15.78
CA ASP A 301 35.20 -13.53 -15.26
C ASP A 301 34.74 -14.58 -16.30
N GLY A 302 35.19 -14.43 -17.56
CA GLY A 302 34.83 -15.34 -18.65
C GLY A 302 33.45 -15.10 -19.28
N GLU A 303 32.73 -14.06 -18.86
CA GLU A 303 31.45 -13.63 -19.42
C GLU A 303 31.57 -12.29 -20.16
N ILE A 304 30.80 -12.13 -21.26
CA ILE A 304 30.69 -10.84 -21.95
C ILE A 304 29.72 -9.97 -21.17
N ILE A 305 30.19 -8.82 -20.72
CA ILE A 305 29.41 -7.85 -19.96
C ILE A 305 28.99 -6.63 -20.79
N GLY A 306 29.53 -6.52 -22.00
CA GLY A 306 29.19 -5.47 -22.97
C GLY A 306 30.09 -5.48 -24.19
N GLY A 307 29.96 -4.45 -25.02
CA GLY A 307 30.80 -4.24 -26.20
C GLY A 307 31.15 -2.77 -26.37
N LEU A 308 32.39 -2.50 -26.78
CA LEU A 308 32.90 -1.17 -27.13
C LEU A 308 33.04 -1.07 -28.64
N GLY A 309 32.61 0.05 -29.21
CA GLY A 309 32.82 0.41 -30.61
C GLY A 309 33.40 1.81 -30.74
N ILE A 310 34.49 1.94 -31.47
CA ILE A 310 35.14 3.20 -31.86
C ILE A 310 35.07 3.34 -33.38
N SER A 311 34.73 4.55 -33.84
CA SER A 311 34.77 4.89 -35.26
C SER A 311 35.16 6.34 -35.49
N GLY A 312 36.15 6.62 -36.34
CA GLY A 312 36.43 7.97 -36.83
C GLY A 312 37.78 8.16 -37.48
N GLY A 313 38.76 7.32 -37.15
CA GLY A 313 40.09 7.31 -37.78
C GLY A 313 40.27 6.19 -38.80
N SER A 314 41.53 5.80 -39.02
CA SER A 314 41.86 4.53 -39.67
C SER A 314 41.45 3.34 -38.79
N VAL A 315 41.41 2.15 -39.37
CA VAL A 315 41.06 0.92 -38.63
C VAL A 315 42.04 0.70 -37.46
N GLU A 316 43.33 0.95 -37.68
CA GLU A 316 44.39 0.85 -36.68
C GLU A 316 44.17 1.87 -35.55
N GLN A 317 43.89 3.14 -35.88
CA GLN A 317 43.63 4.19 -34.90
C GLN A 317 42.38 3.88 -34.05
N ASP A 318 41.29 3.44 -34.67
CA ASP A 318 40.08 3.03 -33.97
C ASP A 318 40.36 1.86 -33.01
N MET A 319 41.21 0.91 -33.44
CA MET A 319 41.62 -0.23 -32.62
C MET A 319 42.50 0.18 -31.43
N ASP A 320 43.48 1.07 -31.65
CA ASP A 320 44.37 1.57 -30.61
C ASP A 320 43.62 2.36 -29.53
N ILE A 321 42.68 3.22 -29.94
CA ILE A 321 41.78 3.93 -29.03
C ILE A 321 40.97 2.93 -28.20
N ALA A 322 40.35 1.93 -28.85
CA ALA A 322 39.50 0.96 -28.16
C ALA A 322 40.29 0.12 -27.14
N GLN A 323 41.46 -0.38 -27.52
CA GLN A 323 42.32 -1.18 -26.62
C GLN A 323 42.82 -0.35 -25.42
N THR A 324 43.19 0.91 -25.65
CA THR A 324 43.59 1.84 -24.58
C THR A 324 42.44 2.06 -23.59
N ALA A 325 41.21 2.23 -24.09
CA ALA A 325 40.03 2.39 -23.25
C ALA A 325 39.71 1.15 -22.40
N ILE A 326 39.87 -0.04 -22.98
CA ILE A 326 39.64 -1.32 -22.28
C ILE A 326 40.70 -1.54 -21.19
N ALA A 327 41.97 -1.20 -21.48
CA ALA A 327 43.05 -1.29 -20.49
C ALA A 327 42.80 -0.41 -19.25
N ALA A 328 42.14 0.75 -19.42
CA ALA A 328 41.87 1.68 -18.33
C ALA A 328 40.91 1.15 -17.25
N ILE A 329 40.14 0.10 -17.56
CA ILE A 329 39.16 -0.51 -16.64
C ILE A 329 39.55 -1.93 -16.20
N ASN A 330 40.82 -2.33 -16.39
CA ASN A 330 41.36 -3.64 -16.00
C ASN A 330 40.54 -4.85 -16.49
N MET A 331 39.92 -4.75 -17.67
CA MET A 331 39.18 -5.88 -18.25
C MET A 331 40.15 -6.88 -18.89
N GLY A 332 40.13 -8.11 -18.37
CA GLY A 332 41.00 -9.19 -18.81
C GLY A 332 40.71 -9.64 -20.24
N LYS A 333 41.74 -10.18 -20.92
CA LYS A 333 41.53 -11.01 -22.10
C LYS A 333 41.01 -12.39 -21.65
N LYS A 334 40.19 -13.01 -22.50
CA LYS A 334 39.56 -14.33 -22.35
C LYS A 334 40.47 -15.36 -21.68
#